data_AF-A0A950MED1-F1
#
_entry.id   AF-A0A950MED1-F1
#
_cell.length_a   1.000
_cell.length_b   1.000
_cell.length_c   1.000
_cell.angle_alpha   90.00
_cell.angle_beta   90.00
_cell.angle_gamma   90.00
#
_symmetry.space_group_name_H-M   'P 1'
#
loop_
_entity.id
_entity.type
_entity.pdbx_description
1 polymer ?
#
loop_
_entity_poly.entity_id
_entity_poly.type
_entity_poly.pdbx_seq_one_letter_code
_entity_poly.pdbx_strand_id
1 'polypeptide(L)' 'MSTLLSFAPSQEFTIRRNADGSIDAVCLNCLSIAGTTFHEEDLALLEEAHHCEPSLIVDAINHCWNC' A
#
# COMPACT_ATOMS: atom_id res chain seq x y z
N MET A 1 -1.12 -13.43 29.25
CA MET A 1 -1.16 -13.84 27.83
C MET A 1 -1.23 -12.55 27.03
N SER A 2 -0.08 -12.04 26.59
CA SER A 2 -0.01 -10.78 25.84
C SER A 2 -0.35 -11.03 24.39
N THR A 3 -1.46 -10.46 23.93
CA THR A 3 -1.86 -10.46 22.53
C THR A 3 -0.84 -9.65 21.75
N LEU A 4 0.01 -10.34 20.96
CA LEU A 4 0.80 -9.70 19.92
C LEU A 4 -0.21 -9.21 18.88
N LEU A 5 -0.56 -7.92 18.96
CA LEU A 5 -1.20 -7.17 17.87
C LEU A 5 -0.24 -7.24 16.69
N SER A 6 -0.35 -8.31 15.92
CA SER A 6 0.18 -8.36 14.58
C SER A 6 -0.64 -7.33 13.84
N PHE A 7 -0.04 -6.17 13.56
CA PHE A 7 -0.61 -5.12 12.73
C PHE A 7 -0.69 -5.70 11.31
N ALA A 8 -1.64 -6.61 11.11
CA ALA A 8 -1.87 -7.24 9.84
C ALA A 8 -2.31 -6.11 8.91
N PRO A 9 -1.62 -5.91 7.78
CA PRO A 9 -2.04 -4.90 6.83
C PRO A 9 -3.50 -5.17 6.44
N SER A 10 -4.27 -4.10 6.25
CA SER A 10 -5.62 -4.23 5.71
C SER A 10 -5.57 -5.00 4.38
N GLN A 11 -6.64 -5.72 4.02
CA GLN A 11 -6.64 -6.60 2.84
C GLN A 11 -6.30 -5.88 1.52
N GLU A 12 -6.39 -4.55 1.52
CA GLU A 12 -6.16 -3.67 0.37
C GLU A 12 -4.74 -3.09 0.32
N PHE A 13 -3.91 -3.34 1.34
CA PHE A 13 -2.56 -2.81 1.44
C PHE A 13 -1.54 -3.90 1.72
N THR A 14 -0.31 -3.64 1.31
CA THR A 14 0.85 -4.45 1.67
C THR A 14 1.97 -3.56 2.16
N ILE A 15 2.83 -4.12 3.01
CA ILE A 15 3.91 -3.39 3.65
C ILE A 15 5.22 -3.73 2.96
N ARG A 16 5.94 -2.71 2.48
CA ARG A 16 7.31 -2.85 1.97
C ARG A 16 8.29 -2.20 2.94
N ARG A 17 9.31 -2.95 3.37
CA ARG A 17 10.39 -2.41 4.23
C ARG A 17 11.60 -2.05 3.36
N ASN A 18 12.08 -0.84 3.52
CA ASN A 18 13.21 -0.30 2.77
C ASN A 18 14.53 -0.49 3.55
N ALA A 19 15.65 -0.36 2.84
CA ALA A 19 16.98 -0.56 3.41
C ALA A 19 17.39 0.52 4.43
N ASP A 20 16.79 1.71 4.35
CA ASP A 20 16.98 2.82 5.29
C ASP A 20 16.16 2.67 6.58
N GLY A 21 15.39 1.58 6.70
CA GLY A 21 14.51 1.30 7.84
C GLY A 21 13.13 1.94 7.73
N SER A 22 12.83 2.67 6.64
CA SER A 22 11.48 3.15 6.37
C SER A 22 10.56 2.00 5.91
N ILE A 23 9.27 2.25 6.04
CA ILE A 23 8.18 1.32 5.79
C ILE A 23 7.17 2.01 4.88
N ASP A 24 6.90 1.42 3.73
CA ASP A 24 5.89 1.89 2.80
C ASP A 24 4.58 1.11 2.99
N ALA A 25 3.47 1.84 3.09
CA ALA A 25 2.14 1.28 2.84
C ALA A 25 1.89 1.33 1.33
N VAL A 26 1.73 0.17 0.70
CA VAL A 26 1.51 0.04 -0.75
C VAL A 26 0.08 -0.42 -0.98
N CYS A 27 -0.71 0.38 -1.70
CA CYS A 27 -2.07 0.02 -2.03
C CYS A 27 -2.08 -1.05 -3.13
N LEU A 28 -2.79 -2.16 -2.90
CA LEU A 28 -2.92 -3.26 -3.86
C LEU A 28 -3.90 -2.95 -5.00
N ASN A 29 -4.73 -1.92 -4.85
CA ASN A 29 -5.72 -1.53 -5.86
C ASN A 29 -5.08 -0.66 -6.96
N CYS A 30 -4.35 0.40 -6.60
CA CYS A 30 -3.72 1.31 -7.57
C CYS A 30 -2.22 1.06 -7.76
N LEU A 31 -1.62 0.17 -6.96
CA LEU A 31 -0.19 -0.19 -6.96
C LEU A 31 0.74 0.99 -6.65
N SER A 32 0.24 2.05 -6.01
CA SER A 32 1.04 3.19 -5.56
C SER A 32 1.41 3.10 -4.08
N ILE A 33 2.48 3.79 -3.71
CA ILE A 33 2.83 4.02 -2.31
C ILE A 33 1.81 5.01 -1.75
N ALA A 34 1.03 4.56 -0.77
CA ALA A 34 0.08 5.39 -0.04
C ALA A 34 0.77 6.33 0.95
N GLY A 35 1.90 5.88 1.51
CA GLY A 35 2.78 6.70 2.32
C GLY A 35 3.99 5.90 2.80
N THR A 36 4.96 6.64 3.36
CA THR A 36 6.19 6.10 3.94
C THR A 36 6.31 6.61 5.38
N THR A 37 6.62 5.72 6.32
CA THR A 37 6.87 6.04 7.73
C THR A 37 8.07 5.26 8.26
N PHE A 38 8.65 5.70 9.37
CA PHE A 38 9.63 4.92 10.12
C PHE A 38 9.00 4.13 11.28
N HIS A 39 7.70 4.33 11.54
CA HIS A 39 6.99 3.74 12.68
C HIS A 39 5.77 2.97 12.21
N GLU A 40 5.65 1.71 12.64
CA GLU A 40 4.54 0.83 12.22
C GLU A 40 3.17 1.34 12.67
N GLU A 41 3.10 2.09 13.77
CA GLU A 41 1.87 2.66 14.31
C GLU A 41 1.23 3.72 13.39
N ASP A 42 2.01 4.35 12.51
CA ASP A 42 1.51 5.34 11.56
C ASP A 42 0.89 4.70 10.31
N LEU A 43 1.12 3.39 10.07
CA LEU A 43 0.66 2.73 8.84
C LEU A 43 -0.86 2.81 8.67
N ALA A 44 -1.63 2.61 9.73
CA ALA A 44 -3.10 2.70 9.65
C ALA A 44 -3.57 4.11 9.24
N LEU A 45 -2.89 5.16 9.70
CA LEU A 45 -3.20 6.54 9.32
C LEU A 45 -2.88 6.80 7.85
N LEU A 46 -1.76 6.24 7.35
CA LEU A 46 -1.38 6.34 5.95
C LEU A 46 -2.35 5.57 5.03
N GLU A 47 -2.78 4.38 5.46
CA GLU A 47 -3.79 3.58 4.76
C GLU A 47 -5.15 4.30 4.72
N GLU A 48 -5.61 4.89 5.83
CA GLU A 48 -6.88 5.63 5.91
C GLU A 48 -6.86 6.94 5.11
N ALA A 49 -5.73 7.65 5.11
CA ALA A 49 -5.57 8.88 4.34
C ALA A 49 -5.41 8.66 2.83
N HIS A 50 -5.21 7.41 2.38
CA HIS A 50 -5.00 7.11 0.98
C HIS A 50 -6.27 7.25 0.15
N HIS A 51 -6.28 8.21 -0.76
CA HIS A 51 -7.28 8.26 -1.82
C HIS A 51 -6.80 7.45 -3.02
N CYS A 52 -7.43 6.29 -3.26
CA CYS A 52 -7.08 5.41 -4.37
C CYS A 52 -7.45 6.08 -5.70
N GLU A 53 -6.45 6.59 -6.42
CA GLU A 53 -6.59 6.98 -7.81
C GLU A 53 -6.08 5.82 -8.69
N PRO A 54 -6.97 5.03 -9.32
CA PRO A 54 -6.55 3.96 -10.20
C PRO A 54 -5.73 4.57 -11.33
N SER A 55 -4.43 4.26 -11.36
CA SER A 55 -3.57 4.75 -12.43
C SER A 55 -4.08 4.22 -13.76
N LEU A 56 -4.20 5.11 -14.75
CA LEU A 56 -4.65 4.83 -16.12
C LEU A 56 -3.81 3.74 -16.84
N ILE A 57 -2.77 3.20 -16.19
CA ILE A 57 -1.98 2.07 -16.68
C ILE A 57 -2.84 0.81 -16.83
N VAL A 58 -3.87 0.61 -16.00
CA VAL A 58 -4.80 -0.51 -16.17
C VAL A 58 -5.64 -0.35 -17.45
N ASP A 59 -6.03 0.88 -17.79
CA ASP A 59 -6.68 1.18 -19.07
C ASP A 59 -5.74 1.00 -20.26
N ALA A 60 -4.46 1.34 -20.13
CA ALA A 60 -3.47 1.14 -21.17
C ALA A 60 -3.17 -0.36 -21.44
N ILE A 61 -3.20 -1.21 -20.40
CA ILE A 61 -3.06 -2.67 -20.57
C ILE A 61 -4.29 -3.26 -21.27
N ASN A 62 -5.50 -2.81 -20.95
CA ASN A 62 -6.72 -3.23 -21.67
C ASN A 62 -6.72 -2.81 -23.15
N HIS A 63 -5.97 -1.77 -23.52
CA HIS A 63 -5.84 -1.33 -24.91
C HIS A 63 -4.77 -2.10 -25.71
N CYS A 64 -3.95 -2.94 -25.07
CA CYS A 64 -2.91 -3.74 -25.73
C CYS A 64 -3.37 -5.15 -26.14
N TRP A 65 -4.66 -5.50 -25.96
CA TRP A 65 -5.21 -6.82 -26.32
C TRP A 65 -5.87 -6.89 -27.70
N ASN A 66 -5.86 -5.79 -28.48
CA ASN A 66 -6.48 -5.74 -29.81
C ASN A 66 -5.48 -5.64 -30.97
N CYS A 67 -4.24 -6.09 -30.76
CA CYS A 67 -3.24 -6.26 -31.82
C CYS A 67 -3.42 -7.58 -32.57
#